data_AF-A0A376X1U3-F1
#
_entry.id   AF-A0A376X1U3-F1
#
_cell.length_a   1.000
_cell.length_b   1.000
_cell.length_c   1.000
_cell.angle_alpha   90.00
_cell.angle_beta   90.00
_cell.angle_gamma   90.00
#
_symmetry.space_group_name_H-M   'P 1'
#
loop_
_entity.id
_entity.type
_entity.pdbx_description
1 polymer ?
#
loop_
_entity_poly.entity_id
_entity_poly.type
_entity_poly.pdbx_seq_one_letter_code
_entity_poly.pdbx_strand_id
1 'polypeptide(L)' 'MEQSRLRKLRGDLDQLIESDPKLRALRPHLKIDLVQEGLRIQIIDSQNRPMFRTGSADVEPYMRDILRAIAPCY' A
#
# COMPACT_ATOMS: atom_id res chain seq x y z
N MET A 1 -4.54 22.79 -7.78
CA MET A 1 -5.69 21.88 -7.61
C MET A 1 -5.23 20.42 -7.52
N GLU A 2 -4.37 19.94 -8.42
CA GLU A 2 -3.75 18.59 -8.40
C GLU A 2 -3.21 18.14 -7.04
N GLN A 3 -2.33 18.93 -6.42
CA GLN A 3 -1.67 18.55 -5.17
C GLN A 3 -2.64 18.40 -3.98
N SER A 4 -3.75 19.14 -3.98
CA SER A 4 -4.76 19.02 -2.93
C SER A 4 -5.53 17.70 -3.06
N ARG A 5 -5.82 17.27 -4.31
CA ARG A 5 -6.41 15.96 -4.59
C ARG A 5 -5.49 14.82 -4.16
N LEU A 6 -4.19 14.91 -4.46
CA LEU A 6 -3.20 13.90 -4.06
C LEU A 6 -3.02 13.84 -2.53
N ARG A 7 -3.05 14.99 -1.85
CA ARG A 7 -3.03 15.05 -0.38
C ARG A 7 -4.27 14.40 0.23
N LYS A 8 -5.46 14.64 -0.35
CA LYS A 8 -6.69 13.98 0.08
C LYS A 8 -6.59 12.46 -0.11
N LEU A 9 -6.15 12.02 -1.29
CA LEU A 9 -5.97 10.61 -1.62
C LEU A 9 -5.03 9.89 -0.64
N ARG A 10 -3.93 10.53 -0.29
CA ARG A 10 -3.02 10.03 0.75
C ARG A 10 -3.75 9.84 2.09
N GLY A 11 -4.53 10.82 2.52
CA GLY A 11 -5.32 10.74 3.76
C GLY A 11 -6.35 9.61 3.72
N ASP A 12 -7.07 9.48 2.61
CA ASP A 12 -8.06 8.42 2.41
C ASP A 12 -7.41 7.02 2.48
N LEU A 13 -6.21 6.85 1.89
CA LEU A 13 -5.42 5.61 1.96
C LEU A 13 -4.90 5.33 3.37
N ASP A 14 -4.37 6.34 4.07
CA ASP A 14 -3.91 6.19 5.45
C ASP A 14 -5.08 5.76 6.36
N GLN A 15 -6.27 6.36 6.19
CA GLN A 15 -7.47 5.98 6.92
C GLN A 15 -7.94 4.55 6.59
N LEU A 16 -7.89 4.15 5.31
CA LEU A 16 -8.23 2.79 4.91
C LEU A 16 -7.32 1.76 5.59
N ILE A 17 -6.00 1.99 5.56
CA ILE A 17 -5.01 1.12 6.19
C ILE A 17 -5.23 1.03 7.70
N GLU A 18 -5.58 2.14 8.34
CA GLU A 18 -5.90 2.15 9.76
C GLU A 18 -7.22 1.41 10.04
N SER A 19 -8.25 1.57 9.20
CA SER A 19 -9.57 0.98 9.43
C SER A 19 -9.60 -0.56 9.30
N ASP A 20 -8.76 -1.15 8.45
CA ASP A 20 -8.69 -2.60 8.25
C ASP A 20 -7.57 -3.22 9.10
N PRO A 21 -7.88 -4.10 10.08
CA PRO A 21 -6.87 -4.76 10.92
C PRO A 21 -5.79 -5.52 10.15
N LYS A 22 -6.13 -6.11 8.99
CA LYS A 22 -5.17 -6.82 8.15
C LYS A 22 -4.18 -5.86 7.51
N LEU A 23 -4.65 -4.74 6.98
CA LEU A 23 -3.80 -3.70 6.39
C LEU A 23 -2.98 -3.00 7.47
N ARG A 24 -3.56 -2.76 8.64
CA ARG A 24 -2.89 -2.17 9.79
C ARG A 24 -1.69 -3.01 10.23
N ALA A 25 -1.81 -4.33 10.24
CA ALA A 25 -0.69 -5.24 10.52
C ALA A 25 0.43 -5.16 9.47
N LEU A 26 0.11 -4.69 8.26
CA LEU A 26 1.04 -4.51 7.14
C LEU A 26 1.58 -3.08 7.05
N ARG A 27 1.15 -2.16 7.94
CA ARG A 27 1.57 -0.75 7.94
C ARG A 27 3.09 -0.54 7.87
N PRO A 28 3.95 -1.30 8.58
CA PRO A 28 5.40 -1.13 8.46
C PRO A 28 5.96 -1.42 7.06
N HIS A 29 5.21 -2.19 6.26
CA HIS A 29 5.55 -2.58 4.90
C HIS A 29 4.98 -1.64 3.84
N LEU A 30 4.14 -0.66 4.22
CA LEU A 30 3.51 0.27 3.29
C LEU A 30 4.05 1.68 3.50
N LYS A 31 4.75 2.22 2.50
CA LYS A 31 5.18 3.63 2.47
C LYS A 31 4.42 4.40 1.41
N ILE A 32 3.81 5.51 1.81
CA ILE A 32 3.02 6.38 0.95
C ILE A 32 3.61 7.78 1.01
N ASP A 33 4.20 8.24 -0.10
CA ASP A 33 4.92 9.49 -0.18
C ASP A 33 4.40 10.36 -1.33
N LEU A 34 4.35 11.68 -1.12
CA LEU A 34 4.14 12.64 -2.20
C LEU A 34 5.51 12.93 -2.84
N VAL A 35 5.61 12.71 -4.15
CA VAL A 35 6.78 13.01 -4.97
C VAL A 35 6.43 14.08 -6.01
N GLN A 36 7.42 14.56 -6.76
CA GLN A 36 7.19 15.61 -7.77
C GLN A 36 6.21 15.14 -8.85
N GLU A 37 6.24 13.85 -9.17
CA GLU A 37 5.45 13.18 -10.19
C GLU A 37 4.04 12.80 -9.73
N GLY A 38 3.76 12.81 -8.41
CA GLY A 38 2.44 12.43 -7.88
C GLY A 38 2.48 11.76 -6.51
N LEU A 39 1.58 10.79 -6.30
CA LEU A 39 1.54 9.96 -5.09
C LEU A 39 2.23 8.62 -5.36
N ARG A 40 3.25 8.30 -4.58
CA ARG A 40 4.01 7.05 -4.69
C ARG A 40 3.65 6.12 -3.54
N ILE A 41 3.29 4.89 -3.88
CA ILE A 41 3.02 3.81 -2.91
C ILE A 41 4.08 2.73 -3.09
N GLN A 42 4.79 2.41 -2.01
CA GLN A 42 5.83 1.39 -1.98
C GLN A 42 5.43 0.28 -1.01
N ILE A 43 5.52 -0.96 -1.47
CA ILE A 43 5.27 -2.15 -0.67
C ILE A 43 6.62 -2.82 -0.44
N ILE A 44 7.09 -2.82 0.82
CA ILE A 44 8.42 -3.28 1.20
C ILE A 44 8.33 -4.71 1.70
N ASP A 45 9.07 -5.57 1.01
CA ASP A 45 9.28 -6.93 1.42
C ASP A 45 10.28 -7.03 2.60
N SER A 46 10.06 -7.96 3.53
CA SER A 46 11.04 -8.29 4.57
C SER A 46 11.22 -9.81 4.68
N GLN A 47 12.37 -10.27 5.18
CA GLN A 47 12.66 -11.70 5.30
C GLN A 47 11.62 -12.47 6.14
N ASN A 48 10.96 -11.80 7.09
CA ASN A 48 9.92 -12.42 7.93
C ASN A 48 8.51 -12.34 7.31
N ARG A 49 8.35 -11.64 6.17
CA ARG A 49 7.06 -11.43 5.51
C ARG A 49 7.25 -11.24 3.99
N PRO A 50 7.66 -12.29 3.26
CA PRO A 50 7.92 -12.28 1.82
C PRO A 50 6.67 -11.83 1.03
N MET A 51 6.70 -10.82 0.16
CA MET A 51 5.47 -10.42 -0.60
C MET A 51 5.14 -11.39 -1.74
N PHE A 52 6.13 -12.18 -2.14
CA PHE A 52 6.05 -13.21 -3.17
C PHE A 52 6.61 -14.52 -2.62
N ARG A 53 6.11 -15.64 -3.13
CA ARG A 53 6.71 -16.94 -2.81
C ARG A 53 8.18 -16.97 -3.24
N THR A 54 9.04 -17.56 -2.41
CA THR A 54 10.47 -17.69 -2.71
C THR A 54 10.67 -18.39 -4.05
N GLY A 55 11.35 -17.73 -5.00
CA GLY A 55 11.59 -18.26 -6.34
C GLY A 55 10.37 -18.25 -7.28
N SER A 56 9.30 -17.51 -6.95
CA SER A 56 8.11 -17.37 -7.79
C SER A 56 7.67 -15.91 -7.92
N ALA A 57 6.95 -15.61 -9.01
CA ALA A 57 6.22 -14.35 -9.19
C ALA A 57 4.82 -14.38 -8.54
N ASP A 58 4.44 -15.50 -7.90
CA ASP A 58 3.18 -15.64 -7.19
C ASP A 58 3.16 -14.77 -5.94
N VAL A 59 2.18 -13.87 -5.88
CA VAL A 59 1.94 -13.02 -4.72
C VAL A 59 1.41 -13.83 -3.53
N GLU A 60 1.92 -13.53 -2.34
CA GLU A 60 1.35 -14.05 -1.10
C GLU A 60 -0.06 -13.46 -0.85
N PRO A 61 -0.96 -14.15 -0.11
CA PRO A 61 -2.33 -13.69 0.11
C PRO A 61 -2.44 -12.26 0.62
N TYR A 62 -1.56 -11.85 1.54
CA TYR A 62 -1.55 -10.47 2.07
C TYR A 62 -1.12 -9.43 1.05
N MET A 63 -0.25 -9.77 0.10
CA MET A 63 0.11 -8.86 -1.01
C MET A 63 -1.10 -8.64 -1.91
N ARG A 64 -1.89 -9.69 -2.17
CA ARG A 64 -3.16 -9.57 -2.90
C ARG A 64 -4.17 -8.69 -2.17
N ASP A 65 -4.27 -8.83 -0.86
CA ASP A 65 -5.16 -8.01 -0.02
C ASP A 65 -4.75 -6.53 -0.08
N ILE A 66 -3.45 -6.22 0.01
CA ILE A 66 -2.92 -4.85 -0.14
C ILE A 66 -3.32 -4.27 -1.51
N LEU A 67 -3.04 -4.99 -2.60
CA LEU A 67 -3.31 -4.51 -3.95
C LEU A 67 -4.81 -4.26 -4.18
N ARG A 68 -5.68 -5.15 -3.68
CA ARG A 68 -7.13 -5.01 -3.78
C ARG A 68 -7.68 -3.87 -2.93
N ALA A 69 -7.07 -3.58 -1.79
CA ALA A 69 -7.47 -2.46 -0.96
C ALA A 69 -7.14 -1.10 -1.61
N ILE A 70 -6.02 -1.03 -2.32
CA ILE A 70 -5.54 0.22 -2.95
C ILE A 70 -6.17 0.44 -4.34
N ALA A 71 -6.56 -0.62 -5.04
CA ALA A 71 -7.12 -0.53 -6.40
C ALA A 71 -8.33 0.43 -6.56
N PRO A 72 -9.30 0.54 -5.62
CA PRO A 72 -10.46 1.44 -5.75
C PRO A 72 -10.10 2.92 -5.64
N CYS A 73 -8.87 3.26 -5.25
CA CYS A 73 -8.41 4.63 -5.08
C CYS A 73 -7.91 5.27 -6.41
N TYR A 74 -7.93 4.53 -7.52
CA TYR A 74 -7.56 5.00 -8.87
C TYR A 74 -8.77 5.24 -9.78
#